data_AF-A0A2E6PRN9-F1
#
_entry.id   AF-A0A2E6PRN9-F1
#
_cell.length_a   1.000
_cell.length_b   1.000
_cell.length_c   1.000
_cell.angle_alpha   90.00
_cell.angle_beta   90.00
_cell.angle_gamma   90.00
#
_symmetry.space_group_name_H-M   'P 1'
#
loop_
_entity.id
_entity.type
_entity.pdbx_description
1 polymer ?
#
loop_
_entity_poly.entity_id
_entity_poly.type
_entity_poly.pdbx_seq_one_letter_code
_entity_poly.pdbx_strand_id
1 'polypeptide(L)' 'MKKLVLVSGSSRGLGASIARTFIENDYEVAINYFNSEEKALELVKELGSSTRAYKADVSNLEEVKSMIG' A
#
# COMPACT_ATOMS: atom_id res chain seq x y z
N MET A 1 -7.50 -0.54 18.62
CA MET A 1 -7.63 -1.12 17.27
C MET A 1 -7.12 -0.05 16.31
N LYS A 2 -6.07 -0.33 15.53
CA LYS A 2 -5.54 0.65 14.57
C LYS A 2 -6.49 0.73 13.37
N LYS A 3 -6.56 1.90 12.75
CA LYS A 3 -7.32 2.07 11.50
C LYS A 3 -6.46 1.60 10.34
N LEU A 4 -7.06 0.89 9.40
CA LEU A 4 -6.41 0.45 8.17
C LEU A 4 -6.65 1.47 7.06
N VAL A 5 -5.59 1.84 6.33
CA VAL A 5 -5.66 2.69 5.14
C VAL A 5 -5.07 1.96 3.94
N LEU A 6 -5.78 1.99 2.81
CA LEU A 6 -5.27 1.53 1.52
C LEU A 6 -4.76 2.72 0.72
N VAL A 7 -3.52 2.63 0.22
CA VAL A 7 -2.92 3.61 -0.68
C VAL A 7 -2.68 2.96 -2.04
N SER A 8 -3.37 3.41 -3.08
CA SER A 8 -3.14 2.97 -4.46
C SER A 8 -1.94 3.67 -5.10
N GLY A 9 -1.21 2.98 -5.98
CA GLY A 9 -0.07 3.58 -6.68
C GLY A 9 1.08 4.01 -5.75
N SER A 10 1.19 3.34 -4.61
CA SER A 10 2.05 3.71 -3.47
C SER A 10 3.50 3.27 -3.60
N SER A 11 3.86 2.55 -4.66
CA SER A 11 5.24 2.07 -4.86
C SER A 11 6.27 3.19 -5.01
N ARG A 12 5.86 4.44 -5.25
CA ARG A 12 6.76 5.59 -5.50
C ARG A 12 6.11 6.94 -5.13
N GLY A 13 6.92 7.99 -5.11
CA GLY A 13 6.47 9.38 -5.14
C GLY A 13 5.47 9.72 -4.03
N LEU A 14 4.38 10.39 -4.40
CA LEU A 14 3.36 10.85 -3.47
C LEU A 14 2.73 9.71 -2.66
N GLY A 15 2.41 8.58 -3.30
CA GLY A 15 1.78 7.45 -2.61
C GLY A 15 2.69 6.84 -1.54
N ALA A 16 4.00 6.79 -1.78
CA ALA A 16 4.96 6.34 -0.77
C ALA A 16 5.05 7.33 0.41
N SER A 17 5.02 8.64 0.14
CA SER A 17 4.99 9.66 1.20
C SER A 17 3.71 9.58 2.03
N ILE A 18 2.55 9.37 1.40
CA ILE A 18 1.27 9.18 2.10
C ILE A 18 1.34 7.95 3.02
N ALA A 19 1.88 6.83 2.53
CA ALA A 19 2.05 5.62 3.32
C ALA A 19 2.93 5.86 4.57
N ARG A 20 4.07 6.56 4.42
CA ARG A 20 4.93 6.97 5.55
C ARG A 20 4.16 7.78 6.58
N THR A 21 3.44 8.81 6.14
CA THR A 21 2.67 9.67 7.04
C THR A 21 1.62 8.88 7.83
N PHE A 22 0.94 7.92 7.22
CA PHE A 22 -0.02 7.10 7.96
C PHE A 22 0.65 6.20 9.01
N ILE A 23 1.81 5.61 8.70
CA ILE A 23 2.58 4.83 9.67
C ILE A 23 3.04 5.70 10.86
N GLU A 24 3.52 6.92 10.61
CA GLU A 24 3.89 7.89 11.64
C GLU A 24 2.71 8.29 12.55
N ASN A 25 1.48 8.19 12.04
CA ASN A 25 0.25 8.51 12.75
C ASN A 25 -0.45 7.27 13.35
N ASP A 26 0.27 6.15 13.52
CA ASP A 26 -0.20 4.91 14.15
C ASP A 26 -1.33 4.16 13.40
N TYR A 27 -1.29 4.20 12.07
CA TYR A 27 -2.19 3.41 11.21
C TYR A 27 -1.55 2.07 10.78
N GLU A 28 -2.40 1.14 10.38
CA GLU A 28 -2.00 0.03 9.51
C GLU A 28 -2.15 0.47 8.05
N VAL A 29 -1.20 0.11 7.18
CA VAL A 29 -1.17 0.57 5.80
C VAL A 29 -1.12 -0.60 4.83
N ALA A 30 -2.14 -0.70 3.99
CA ALA A 30 -2.11 -1.52 2.79
C ALA A 30 -1.61 -0.66 1.62
N ILE A 31 -0.57 -1.10 0.92
CA ILE A 31 -0.03 -0.42 -0.25
C ILE A 31 -0.34 -1.26 -1.50
N ASN A 32 -0.74 -0.62 -2.59
CA ASN A 32 -1.00 -1.29 -3.86
C ASN A 32 0.09 -1.01 -4.90
N TYR A 33 0.41 -2.05 -5.68
CA TYR A 33 1.27 -1.97 -6.86
C TYR A 33 0.71 -2.80 -8.02
N PHE A 34 1.12 -2.48 -9.24
CA PHE A 34 0.86 -3.31 -10.42
C PHE A 34 2.17 -3.84 -11.01
N ASN A 35 2.98 -2.93 -11.60
CA ASN A 35 4.26 -3.26 -12.25
C ASN A 35 5.51 -2.92 -11.43
N SER A 36 5.37 -2.55 -10.16
CA SER A 36 6.47 -2.04 -9.33
C SER A 36 6.61 -2.82 -8.02
N GLU A 37 6.70 -4.14 -8.15
CA GLU A 37 6.81 -5.07 -7.02
C GLU A 37 8.02 -4.81 -6.15
N GLU A 38 9.22 -4.71 -6.76
CA GLU A 38 10.47 -4.46 -6.04
C GLU A 38 10.37 -3.22 -5.14
N LYS A 39 9.89 -2.10 -5.70
CA LYS A 39 9.72 -0.84 -4.95
C LYS A 39 8.65 -0.93 -3.86
N ALA A 40 7.60 -1.71 -4.08
CA ALA A 40 6.60 -1.95 -3.05
C ALA A 40 7.17 -2.78 -1.90
N LEU A 41 7.97 -3.81 -2.19
CA LEU A 41 8.63 -4.63 -1.17
C LEU A 41 9.70 -3.83 -0.39
N GLU A 42 10.45 -2.97 -1.07
CA GLU A 42 11.36 -2.02 -0.42
C GLU A 42 10.60 -1.11 0.55
N LEU A 43 9.46 -0.56 0.12
CA LEU A 43 8.63 0.28 0.98
C LEU A 43 8.05 -0.50 2.17
N VAL A 44 7.60 -1.75 1.98
CA VAL A 44 7.16 -2.60 3.11
C VAL A 44 8.30 -2.82 4.10
N LYS A 45 9.51 -3.08 3.60
CA LYS A 45 10.69 -3.28 4.45
C LYS A 45 11.06 -2.02 5.23
N GLU A 46 10.91 -0.85 4.60
CA GLU A 46 11.10 0.47 5.23
C GLU A 46 10.07 0.72 6.34
N LEU A 47 8.79 0.45 6.06
CA LEU A 47 7.67 0.80 6.94
C LEU A 47 7.37 -0.27 8.01
N GLY A 48 7.90 -1.47 7.88
CA GLY A 48 7.83 -2.53 8.88
C GLY A 48 6.48 -3.26 8.94
N SER A 49 6.22 -3.91 10.08
CA SER A 49 5.14 -4.91 10.24
C SER A 49 3.72 -4.36 10.13
N SER A 50 3.54 -3.04 10.24
CA SER A 50 2.23 -2.39 10.07
C SER A 50 1.90 -2.10 8.59
N THR A 51 2.74 -2.55 7.65
CA THR A 51 2.53 -2.37 6.22
C THR A 51 2.48 -3.69 5.46
N ARG A 52 1.56 -3.81 4.49
CA ARG A 52 1.51 -4.94 3.55
C ARG A 52 1.28 -4.46 2.12
N ALA A 53 1.91 -5.14 1.16
CA ALA A 53 1.76 -4.85 -0.25
C ALA A 53 0.78 -5.80 -0.95
N TYR A 54 -0.02 -5.24 -1.85
CA TYR A 54 -1.04 -5.96 -2.62
C TYR A 54 -0.87 -5.67 -4.11
N LYS A 55 -0.75 -6.72 -4.91
CA LYS A 55 -0.71 -6.60 -6.37
C LYS A 55 -2.14 -6.49 -6.91
N ALA A 56 -2.45 -5.40 -7.58
CA ALA A 56 -3.70 -5.25 -8.33
C ALA A 56 -3.56 -4.16 -9.41
N ASP A 57 -4.11 -4.43 -10.60
CA ASP A 57 -4.39 -3.40 -11.59
C ASP A 57 -5.65 -2.61 -11.18
N VAL A 58 -5.48 -1.34 -10.84
CA VAL A 58 -6.59 -0.47 -10.41
C VAL A 58 -7.55 -0.11 -11.55
N SER A 59 -7.19 -0.40 -12.81
CA SER A 59 -8.10 -0.29 -13.95
C SER A 59 -9.01 -1.51 -14.11
N ASN A 60 -8.69 -2.62 -13.45
CA ASN A 60 -9.48 -3.85 -13.46
C ASN A 60 -10.39 -3.92 -12.23
N LEU A 61 -11.70 -3.81 -12.44
CA LEU A 61 -12.70 -3.80 -11.38
C LEU A 61 -12.67 -5.07 -10.50
N GLU A 62 -12.45 -6.25 -11.09
CA GLU A 62 -12.46 -7.51 -10.34
C GLU A 62 -11.21 -7.65 -9.45
N GLU A 63 -10.07 -7.16 -9.90
CA GLU A 63 -8.86 -7.09 -9.09
C GLU A 63 -9.01 -6.10 -7.94
N VAL A 64 -9.62 -4.93 -8.19
CA VAL A 64 -9.92 -3.95 -7.14
C VAL A 64 -10.88 -4.52 -6.10
N LYS A 65 -11.93 -5.22 -6.51
CA LYS A 65 -12.84 -5.91 -5.59
C LYS A 65 -12.12 -6.95 -4.74
N SER A 66 -11.25 -7.74 -5.35
CA SER A 66 -10.45 -8.76 -4.64
C SER A 66 -9.43 -8.15 -3.67
N MET A 67 -9.00 -6.92 -3.92
CA MET A 67 -8.07 -6.19 -3.05
C MET A 67 -8.75 -5.59 -1.81
N ILE A 68 -10.03 -5.21 -1.88
CA ILE A 68 -10.76 -4.54 -0.78
C ILE A 68 -11.81 -5.42 -0.10
N GLY A 69 -12.09 -6.61 -0.65
CA GLY A 69 -13.21 -7.49 -0.29
C GLY A 69 -12.82 -8.72 0.50
#